data_AF-A0A2E5K3S8-F1
#
_entry.id   AF-A0A2E5K3S8-F1
#
_cell.length_a   1.000
_cell.length_b   1.000
_cell.length_c   1.000
_cell.angle_alpha   90.00
_cell.angle_beta   90.00
_cell.angle_gamma   90.00
#
_symmetry.space_group_name_H-M   'P 1'
#
loop_
_entity.id
_entity.type
_entity.pdbx_description
1 polymer ?
#
loop_
_entity_poly.entity_id
_entity_poly.type
_entity_poly.pdbx_seq_one_letter_code
_entity_poly.pdbx_strand_id
1 'polypeptide(L)' 'MHADKRELFFKKESDEIIGCAIEVHNELGFGFNEKPYERSLVVEFGIRNIPLISRNAPI' A
#
# COMPACT_ATOMS: atom_id res chain seq x y z
N MET A 1 -4.30 -3.92 29.55
CA MET A 1 -3.56 -3.49 28.34
C MET A 1 -3.98 -2.05 28.07
N HIS A 2 -3.11 -1.08 28.33
CA HIS A 2 -3.38 0.31 27.94
C HIS A 2 -3.17 0.37 26.43
N ALA A 3 -4.26 0.39 25.67
CA ALA A 3 -4.20 0.80 24.28
C ALA A 3 -3.97 2.31 24.31
N ASP A 4 -2.70 2.73 24.31
CA ASP A 4 -2.32 4.11 24.10
C ASP A 4 -3.06 4.60 22.85
N LYS A 5 -4.08 5.44 23.03
CA LYS A 5 -4.74 6.18 21.95
C LYS A 5 -3.73 7.20 21.42
N ARG A 6 -2.71 6.70 20.72
CA ARG A 6 -1.90 7.54 19.84
C ARG A 6 -2.83 7.87 18.69
N GLU A 7 -3.44 9.04 18.76
CA GLU A 7 -4.20 9.59 17.65
C GLU A 7 -3.21 9.77 16.51
N LEU A 8 -3.19 8.80 15.60
CA LEU A 8 -2.36 8.88 14.41
C LEU A 8 -2.91 10.03 13.59
N PHE A 9 -2.14 11.11 13.47
CA PHE A 9 -2.49 12.30 12.69
C PHE A 9 -2.99 11.95 11.28
N PHE A 10 -2.48 10.86 10.71
CA PHE A 10 -2.85 10.34 9.40
C PHE A 10 -3.47 8.95 9.48
N LYS A 11 -4.32 8.69 10.49
CA LYS A 11 -4.93 7.35 10.69
C LYS A 11 -5.60 6.85 9.41
N LYS A 12 -6.36 7.71 8.73
CA LYS A 12 -7.09 7.34 7.51
C LYS A 12 -6.13 6.98 6.38
N GLU A 13 -5.19 7.86 6.05
CA GLU A 13 -4.21 7.61 4.98
C GLU A 13 -3.34 6.37 5.29
N SER A 14 -2.94 6.20 6.55
CA SER A 14 -2.20 5.00 6.99
C SER A 14 -3.02 3.73 6.78
N ASP A 15 -4.30 3.74 7.16
CA ASP A 15 -5.21 2.60 6.99
C ASP A 15 -5.39 2.27 5.50
N GLU A 16 -5.53 3.28 4.64
CA GLU A 16 -5.63 3.09 3.19
C GLU A 16 -4.35 2.50 2.59
N ILE A 17 -3.17 3.04 2.95
CA ILE A 17 -1.88 2.52 2.48
C ILE A 17 -1.66 1.07 2.92
N ILE A 18 -1.96 0.77 4.18
CA ILE A 18 -1.86 -0.58 4.73
C ILE A 18 -2.85 -1.52 4.03
N GLY A 19 -4.09 -1.08 3.82
CA GLY A 19 -5.09 -1.82 3.07
C GLY A 19 -4.62 -2.19 1.67
N CYS A 20 -4.04 -1.24 0.93
CA CYS A 20 -3.46 -1.50 -0.40
C CYS A 20 -2.38 -2.58 -0.34
N ALA A 21 -1.45 -2.47 0.61
CA ALA A 21 -0.36 -3.45 0.75
C ALA A 21 -0.87 -4.85 1.10
N ILE A 22 -1.91 -4.95 1.94
CA ILE A 22 -2.55 -6.22 2.28
C ILE A 22 -3.25 -6.82 1.06
N GLU A 23 -3.98 -6.02 0.30
CA GLU A 23 -4.70 -6.49 -0.89
C GLU A 23 -3.74 -7.00 -1.96
N VAL A 24 -2.70 -6.21 -2.26
CA VAL A 24 -1.61 -6.61 -3.17
C VAL A 24 -0.92 -7.90 -2.69
N HIS A 25 -0.66 -8.05 -1.39
CA HIS A 25 -0.06 -9.25 -0.84
C HIS A 25 -0.99 -10.47 -0.92
N ASN A 26 -2.30 -10.28 -0.71
CA ASN A 26 -3.29 -11.35 -0.84
C ASN A 26 -3.44 -11.83 -2.28
N GLU A 27 -3.36 -10.93 -3.26
CA GLU A 27 -3.45 -11.27 -4.68
C GLU A 27 -2.15 -11.88 -5.24
N LEU A 28 -0.99 -11.27 -4.95
CA LEU A 28 0.30 -11.80 -5.40
C LEU A 28 0.70 -13.08 -4.66
N GLY A 29 0.41 -13.17 -3.37
CA GLY A 29 0.90 -14.25 -2.52
C GLY A 29 2.42 -14.22 -2.30
N PHE A 30 2.91 -15.24 -1.62
CA PHE A 30 4.31 -15.35 -1.22
C PHE A 30 5.19 -15.90 -2.36
N GLY A 31 6.46 -15.47 -2.42
CA GLY A 31 7.47 -16.01 -3.33
C GLY A 31 7.80 -15.17 -4.57
N PHE A 32 7.23 -13.96 -4.69
CA PHE A 32 7.56 -13.01 -5.76
C PHE A 32 8.69 -12.04 -5.38
N ASN A 33 9.45 -11.58 -6.39
CA ASN A 33 10.48 -10.55 -6.23
C ASN A 33 9.87 -9.16 -5.95
N GLU A 34 10.67 -8.17 -5.55
CA GLU A 34 10.20 -6.82 -5.23
C GLU A 34 9.51 -6.08 -6.41
N LYS A 35 9.93 -6.35 -7.66
CA LYS A 35 9.38 -5.67 -8.86
C LYS A 35 7.87 -5.86 -9.08
N PRO A 36 7.32 -7.09 -9.06
CA PRO A 36 5.87 -7.29 -9.18
C PRO A 36 5.09 -6.66 -8.02
N TYR A 37 5.63 -6.67 -6.79
CA TYR A 37 5.02 -5.96 -5.66
C TYR A 37 4.94 -4.45 -5.90
N GLU A 38 6.03 -3.82 -6.36
CA GLU A 38 6.03 -2.39 -6.71
C GLU A 38 5.00 -2.06 -7.78
N ARG A 39 4.92 -2.87 -8.85
CA ARG A 39 3.96 -2.64 -9.95
C ARG A 39 2.51 -2.79 -9.50
N SER A 40 2.20 -3.83 -8.73
CA SER A 40 0.85 -4.03 -8.22
C SER A 40 0.44 -2.92 -7.26
N LEU A 41 1.35 -2.45 -6.39
CA LEU A 41 1.11 -1.29 -5.55
C LEU A 41 0.85 -0.02 -6.37
N VAL A 42 1.61 0.23 -7.43
CA VAL A 42 1.40 1.40 -8.31
C VAL A 42 0.00 1.36 -8.94
N VAL A 43 -0.46 0.19 -9.38
CA VAL A 43 -1.81 0.03 -9.95
C VAL A 43 -2.89 0.24 -8.89
N GLU A 44 -2.75 -0.41 -7.72
CA GLU A 44 -3.69 -0.30 -6.61
C GLU A 44 -3.83 1.15 -6.10
N PHE A 45 -2.70 1.84 -5.93
CA PHE A 45 -2.68 3.26 -5.58
C PHE A 45 -3.33 4.13 -6.66
N GLY A 46 -3.18 3.79 -7.95
CA GLY A 46 -3.86 4.45 -9.05
C GLY A 46 -5.38 4.28 -9.01
N ILE A 47 -5.87 3.06 -8.73
CA ILE A 47 -7.31 2.77 -8.61
C ILE A 47 -7.92 3.58 -7.46
N ARG A 48 -7.21 3.65 -6.33
CA ARG A 48 -7.66 4.35 -5.12
C ARG A 48 -7.37 5.86 -5.13
N ASN A 49 -6.80 6.38 -6.23
CA ASN A 49 -6.40 7.79 -6.37
C ASN A 49 -5.49 8.28 -5.24
N ILE A 50 -4.62 7.40 -4.73
CA ILE A 50 -3.64 7.75 -3.70
C ILE A 50 -2.41 8.32 -4.41
N PRO A 51 -1.96 9.53 -4.04
CA PRO A 51 -0.79 10.14 -4.66
C PRO A 51 0.47 9.31 -4.38
N LEU A 52 1.13 8.87 -5.44
CA LEU A 52 2.33 8.04 -5.39
C LEU A 52 3.40 8.60 -6.33
N ILE A 53 4.65 8.57 -5.87
CA ILE A 53 5.82 8.82 -6.71
C ILE A 53 6.52 7.47 -6.92
N SER A 54 6.32 6.86 -8.08
CA SER A 54 7.02 5.62 -8.44
C SER A 54 8.36 5.96 -9.09
N ARG A 55 9.43 5.25 -8.68
CA ARG A 55 10.76 5.41 -9.30
C ARG A 55 10.84 4.74 -10.68
N ASN A 56 9.95 3.79 -10.98
CA ASN A 56 10.07 2.90 -12.15
C ASN A 56 8.73 2.63 -12.86
N ALA A 57 7.69 3.47 -12.70
CA ALA A 57 6.45 3.28 -13.45
C ALA A 57 6.71 3.50 -14.96
N PRO A 58 6.47 2.50 -15.82
CA PRO A 58 6.32 2.79 -17.25
C PRO A 58 4.97 3.47 -17.45
N ILE A 59 4.97 4.52 -18.27
CA ILE A 59 3.77 5.04 -18.95
C ILE A 59 3.17 4.00 -19.89
#